data_AF-A0A1Z4QF00-F1
#
_entry.id   AF-A0A1Z4QF00-F1
#
_cell.length_a   1.000
_cell.length_b   1.000
_cell.length_c   1.000
_cell.angle_alpha   90.00
_cell.angle_beta   90.00
_cell.angle_gamma   90.00
#
_symmetry.space_group_name_H-M   'P 1'
#
loop_
_entity.id
_entity.type
_entity.pdbx_description
1 polymer ?
#
loop_
_entity_poly.entity_id
_entity_poly.type
_entity_poly.pdbx_seq_one_letter_code
_entity_poly.pdbx_strand_id
1 'polypeptide(L)'
;MSTTPIGSYRLFQKLHPLSLLAQLTSRRTTGCLSVFTGTVSWSIYLEDGKLTYASYSDKLFERLDSHLRRLNQHFPSLDNATRVQMRLMFEAKNENQSIPYADYQAICWLVDQEYITPPQAAMLIDELAKEVLESFLSLKEGNYEFNPDNSLNELPKFCHLDLRLIVEYCQKRLRNRQNIQSSIPSVGGSQVLPGTVPKLPKSNFIPIEPRNNITAQLPVRKSLYTIACIDDSQTVLNSIKHFLDDSTFSVVMINDPVKALMQIMRSKPDLILLDVEMPSLDGYELCSLLRRHSAFKHTPIIMVTGRTGFIDKAKAKIVRSSGYLTKPFTQSDLLKMVFKHVG
;
A
#
# COMPACT_ATOMS: atom_id res chain seq x y z
N MET A 1 -6.52 26.47 33.53
CA MET A 1 -6.92 27.11 32.26
C MET A 1 -5.66 27.61 31.60
N SER A 2 -5.17 26.88 30.59
CA SER A 2 -4.01 27.31 29.80
C SER A 2 -4.49 27.40 28.37
N THR A 3 -4.58 28.62 27.89
CA THR A 3 -5.09 29.01 26.58
C THR A 3 -4.18 28.47 25.49
N THR A 4 -4.71 27.61 24.62
CA THR A 4 -4.13 27.27 23.32
C THR A 4 -4.13 28.52 22.43
N PRO A 5 -2.99 28.91 21.82
CA PRO A 5 -3.01 29.98 20.84
C PRO A 5 -3.60 29.46 19.53
N ILE A 6 -4.66 30.13 19.09
CA ILE A 6 -5.21 30.08 17.74
C ILE A 6 -4.31 30.91 16.82
N GLY A 7 -3.85 30.30 15.71
CA GLY A 7 -3.42 31.03 14.52
C GLY A 7 -1.92 31.06 14.23
N SER A 8 -1.45 30.09 13.45
CA SER A 8 -0.42 30.37 12.44
C SER A 8 -0.74 29.55 11.20
N TYR A 9 -1.43 30.15 10.23
CA TYR A 9 -1.43 29.67 8.86
C TYR A 9 0.03 29.68 8.39
N ARG A 10 0.74 28.54 8.49
CA ARG A 10 2.09 28.39 7.94
C ARG A 10 1.95 28.35 6.41
N LEU A 11 2.10 29.49 5.76
CA LEU A 11 2.22 29.57 4.30
C LEU A 11 3.36 28.66 3.85
N PHE A 12 3.08 27.71 2.96
CA PHE A 12 4.13 26.86 2.39
C PHE A 12 5.09 27.70 1.56
N GLN A 13 6.39 27.54 1.79
CA GLN A 13 7.43 28.24 1.04
C GLN A 13 7.87 27.41 -0.16
N LYS A 14 8.34 28.10 -1.21
CA LYS A 14 8.98 27.44 -2.34
C LYS A 14 10.22 26.68 -1.86
N LEU A 15 10.22 25.36 -2.06
CA LEU A 15 11.27 24.48 -1.61
C LEU A 15 12.22 24.17 -2.78
N HIS A 16 13.51 24.17 -2.50
CA HIS A 16 14.55 23.75 -3.44
C HIS A 16 15.30 22.53 -2.86
N PRO A 17 14.74 21.32 -2.97
CA PRO A 17 15.30 20.10 -2.38
C PRO A 17 16.78 19.87 -2.67
N LEU A 18 17.20 20.06 -3.93
CA LEU A 18 18.59 19.86 -4.35
C LEU A 18 19.56 20.81 -3.67
N SER A 19 19.21 22.10 -3.60
CA SER A 19 20.04 23.12 -2.96
C SER A 19 20.17 22.86 -1.46
N LEU A 20 19.07 22.42 -0.83
CA LEU A 20 19.05 22.09 0.60
C LEU A 20 19.95 20.90 0.91
N LEU A 21 19.86 19.81 0.15
CA LEU A 21 20.73 18.64 0.31
C LEU A 21 22.20 18.99 0.04
N ALA A 22 22.49 19.75 -1.01
CA ALA A 22 23.85 20.18 -1.33
C ALA A 22 24.48 21.02 -0.21
N GLN A 23 23.69 21.92 0.40
CA GLN A 23 24.12 22.72 1.53
C GLN A 23 24.48 21.85 2.74
N LEU A 24 23.63 20.89 3.09
CA LEU A 24 23.85 19.98 4.21
C LEU A 24 25.10 19.12 4.02
N THR A 25 25.31 18.57 2.82
CA THR A 25 26.53 17.81 2.49
C THR A 25 27.79 18.70 2.54
N SER A 26 27.72 19.92 1.99
CA SER A 26 28.88 20.83 1.97
C SER A 26 29.35 21.26 3.36
N ARG A 27 28.40 21.40 4.29
CA ARG A 27 28.64 21.82 5.67
C ARG A 27 28.97 20.65 6.60
N ARG A 28 29.01 19.41 6.10
CA ARG A 28 29.25 18.19 6.89
C ARG A 28 28.33 18.12 8.12
N THR A 29 27.06 18.46 7.94
CA THR A 29 26.11 18.55 9.06
C THR A 29 25.81 17.17 9.65
N THR A 30 25.71 17.12 10.97
CA THR A 30 25.14 15.99 11.72
C THR A 30 23.81 16.42 12.32
N GLY A 31 22.76 15.63 12.12
CA GLY A 31 21.40 15.94 12.60
C GLY A 31 20.30 15.39 11.70
N CYS A 32 19.06 15.84 11.95
CA CYS A 32 17.89 15.49 11.16
C CYS A 32 17.36 16.72 10.42
N LEU A 33 17.19 16.61 9.11
CA LEU A 33 16.36 17.52 8.34
C LEU A 33 14.93 16.97 8.32
N SER A 34 14.00 17.69 8.95
CA SER A 34 12.57 17.41 8.89
C SER A 34 11.88 18.36 7.91
N VAL A 35 11.11 17.81 6.97
CA VAL A 35 10.38 18.58 5.97
C VAL A 35 8.91 18.22 6.06
N PHE A 36 8.03 19.21 5.99
CA PHE A 36 6.59 19.04 6.18
C PHE A 36 5.83 19.66 5.01
N THR A 37 4.96 18.85 4.40
CA THR A 37 3.85 19.30 3.56
C THR A 37 2.56 18.99 4.31
N GLY A 38 1.44 19.64 3.97
CA GLY A 38 0.21 19.58 4.77
C GLY A 38 -0.32 18.18 5.14
N THR A 39 0.15 17.13 4.48
CA THR A 39 -0.26 15.73 4.72
C THR A 39 0.90 14.76 4.99
N VAL A 40 2.15 15.11 4.69
CA VAL A 40 3.29 14.20 4.75
C VAL A 40 4.50 14.92 5.35
N SER A 41 5.29 14.19 6.12
CA SER A 41 6.59 14.66 6.61
C SER A 41 7.71 13.75 6.13
N TRP A 42 8.87 14.33 5.81
CA TRP A 42 10.11 13.63 5.48
C TRP A 42 11.11 13.88 6.60
N SER A 43 11.92 12.89 6.91
CA SER A 43 13.02 12.97 7.87
C SER A 43 14.27 12.40 7.23
N ILE A 44 15.31 13.21 7.12
CA ILE A 44 16.57 12.86 6.46
C ILE A 44 17.68 13.01 7.50
N TYR A 45 18.31 11.89 7.86
CA TYR A 45 19.29 11.81 8.93
C TYR A 45 20.71 11.80 8.35
N LEU A 46 21.55 12.67 8.89
CA LEU A 46 22.90 12.92 8.43
C LEU A 46 23.91 12.81 9.57
N GLU A 47 25.11 12.33 9.25
CA GLU A 47 26.29 12.30 10.12
C GLU A 47 27.53 12.64 9.29
N ASP A 48 28.26 13.70 9.68
CA ASP A 48 29.40 14.26 8.90
C ASP A 48 29.04 14.50 7.41
N GLY A 49 27.79 14.94 7.15
CA GLY A 49 27.28 15.20 5.80
C GLY A 49 26.95 13.96 4.96
N LYS A 50 27.08 12.75 5.52
CA LYS A 50 26.66 11.49 4.90
C LYS A 50 25.30 11.05 5.40
N LEU A 51 24.51 10.41 4.55
CA LEU A 51 23.19 9.92 4.93
C LEU A 51 23.30 8.62 5.72
N THR A 52 22.72 8.60 6.92
CA THR A 52 22.63 7.39 7.74
C THR A 52 21.26 6.73 7.64
N TYR A 53 20.21 7.51 7.43
CA TYR A 53 18.84 7.02 7.29
C TYR A 53 17.92 8.07 6.66
N ALA A 54 16.83 7.64 6.04
CA ALA A 54 15.76 8.53 5.63
C ALA A 54 14.40 7.85 5.77
N SER A 55 13.38 8.62 6.13
CA SER A 55 12.00 8.16 6.18
C SER A 55 11.01 9.26 5.79
N TYR A 56 9.77 8.89 5.54
CA TYR A 56 8.64 9.82 5.43
C TYR A 56 7.38 9.17 6.02
N SER A 57 6.44 9.99 6.48
CA SER A 57 5.33 9.56 7.35
C SER A 57 4.23 8.74 6.69
N ASP A 58 4.15 8.76 5.37
CA ASP A 58 3.18 7.95 4.61
C ASP A 58 3.67 6.49 4.45
N LYS A 59 2.79 5.52 4.70
CA LYS A 59 3.01 4.08 4.43
C LYS A 59 4.34 3.48 4.94
N LEU A 60 4.82 3.95 6.09
CA LEU A 60 6.11 3.63 6.69
C LEU A 60 6.41 2.12 6.75
N PHE A 61 5.49 1.31 7.28
CA PHE A 61 5.65 -0.15 7.38
C PHE A 61 5.32 -0.92 6.10
N GLU A 62 4.49 -0.39 5.19
CA GLU A 62 4.24 -1.05 3.90
C GLU A 62 5.49 -1.00 3.02
N ARG A 63 6.18 0.15 3.03
CA ARG A 63 7.46 0.34 2.34
C ARG A 63 8.52 -0.61 2.88
N LEU A 64 8.70 -0.63 4.21
CA LEU A 64 9.66 -1.53 4.86
C LEU A 64 9.35 -3.01 4.53
N ASP A 65 8.09 -3.44 4.61
CA ASP A 65 7.67 -4.80 4.26
C ASP A 65 7.95 -5.14 2.78
N SER A 66 7.71 -4.20 1.86
CA SER A 66 8.00 -4.38 0.43
C SER A 66 9.49 -4.62 0.16
N HIS A 67 10.36 -3.79 0.75
CA HIS A 67 11.80 -3.93 0.61
C HIS A 67 12.32 -5.20 1.28
N LEU A 68 11.79 -5.57 2.45
CA LEU A 68 12.12 -6.82 3.13
C LEU A 68 11.72 -8.05 2.31
N ARG A 69 10.56 -8.03 1.62
CA ARG A 69 10.17 -9.13 0.72
C ARG A 69 11.15 -9.28 -0.44
N ARG A 70 11.62 -8.17 -1.01
CA ARG A 70 12.60 -8.17 -2.11
C ARG A 70 13.98 -8.66 -1.65
N LEU A 71 14.40 -8.32 -0.44
CA LEU A 71 15.60 -8.90 0.19
C LEU A 71 15.43 -10.40 0.48
N ASN A 72 14.24 -10.82 0.94
CA ASN A 72 13.94 -12.23 1.21
C ASN A 72 14.00 -13.11 -0.06
N GLN A 73 13.73 -12.55 -1.24
CA GLN A 73 13.95 -13.27 -2.51
C GLN A 73 15.41 -13.67 -2.72
N HIS A 74 16.35 -12.96 -2.11
CA HIS A 74 17.79 -13.23 -2.20
C HIS A 74 18.30 -14.01 -0.96
N PHE A 75 17.61 -13.93 0.19
CA PHE A 75 18.01 -14.58 1.45
C PHE A 75 16.78 -15.06 2.24
N PRO A 76 16.47 -16.37 2.28
CA PRO A 76 15.21 -16.91 2.81
C PRO A 76 15.07 -16.93 4.35
N SER A 77 15.96 -16.25 5.09
CA SER A 77 15.93 -16.20 6.57
C SER A 77 14.73 -15.41 7.12
N LEU A 78 14.00 -14.68 6.28
CA LEU A 78 12.99 -13.72 6.69
C LEU A 78 11.58 -14.20 6.31
N ASP A 79 11.04 -15.09 7.14
CA ASP A 79 9.72 -15.68 6.93
C ASP A 79 8.55 -14.68 7.15
N ASN A 80 7.35 -15.10 6.76
CA ASN A 80 6.17 -14.23 6.87
C ASN A 80 5.78 -13.96 8.33
N ALA A 81 6.06 -14.89 9.25
CA ALA A 81 5.76 -14.73 10.66
C ALA A 81 6.60 -13.63 11.30
N THR A 82 7.90 -13.59 10.98
CA THR A 82 8.84 -12.56 11.45
C THR A 82 8.42 -11.15 11.01
N ARG A 83 7.98 -10.99 9.75
CA ARG A 83 7.47 -9.70 9.24
C ARG A 83 6.18 -9.27 9.95
N VAL A 84 5.28 -10.20 10.22
CA VAL A 84 4.04 -9.92 10.97
C VAL A 84 4.36 -9.54 12.43
N GLN A 85 5.30 -10.23 13.06
CA GLN A 85 5.75 -9.94 14.42
C GLN A 85 6.40 -8.56 14.54
N MET A 86 7.33 -8.24 13.62
CA MET A 86 7.93 -6.90 13.51
C MET A 86 6.86 -5.82 13.40
N ARG A 87 5.86 -6.03 12.53
CA ARG A 87 4.74 -5.09 12.36
C ARG A 87 3.92 -4.96 13.65
N LEU A 88 3.65 -6.05 14.35
CA LEU A 88 2.91 -6.02 15.62
C LEU A 88 3.65 -5.30 16.76
N MET A 89 4.99 -5.27 16.72
CA MET A 89 5.86 -4.66 17.73
C MET A 89 6.07 -3.17 17.51
N PHE A 90 6.32 -2.76 16.25
CA PHE A 90 6.74 -1.39 15.95
C PHE A 90 5.66 -0.54 15.24
N GLU A 91 4.64 -1.15 14.63
CA GLU A 91 3.49 -0.39 14.10
C GLU A 91 2.56 0.00 15.25
N ALA A 92 2.67 1.27 15.68
CA ALA A 92 1.87 1.83 16.78
C ALA A 92 0.37 1.60 16.56
N LYS A 93 -0.28 0.92 17.51
CA LYS A 93 -1.72 0.54 17.42
C LYS A 93 -2.68 1.64 17.88
N ASN A 94 -2.15 2.70 18.54
CA ASN A 94 -2.89 3.78 19.20
C ASN A 94 -2.16 5.13 19.06
N GLU A 95 -2.90 6.23 18.98
CA GLU A 95 -2.38 7.60 18.76
C GLU A 95 -1.51 8.17 19.89
N ASN A 96 -1.52 7.56 21.10
CA ASN A 96 -0.75 8.04 22.26
C ASN A 96 0.60 7.34 22.48
N GLN A 97 1.01 6.43 21.58
CA GLN A 97 2.34 5.79 21.61
C GLN A 97 2.96 5.92 20.23
N SER A 98 3.36 7.13 19.85
CA SER A 98 4.27 7.29 18.71
C SER A 98 5.63 6.75 19.15
N ILE A 99 5.99 5.58 18.65
CA ILE A 99 7.34 5.03 18.81
C ILE A 99 8.25 5.88 17.92
N PRO A 100 9.19 6.66 18.49
CA PRO A 100 10.11 7.46 17.68
C PRO A 100 10.92 6.55 16.77
N TYR A 101 10.99 6.89 15.48
CA TYR A 101 11.81 6.15 14.50
C TYR A 101 11.45 4.66 14.40
N ALA A 102 10.15 4.33 14.49
CA ALA A 102 9.66 2.94 14.56
C ALA A 102 10.15 2.02 13.43
N ASP A 103 10.32 2.54 12.22
CA ASP A 103 10.90 1.81 11.09
C ASP A 103 12.39 1.54 11.27
N TYR A 104 13.16 2.53 11.72
CA TYR A 104 14.59 2.33 12.00
C TYR A 104 14.81 1.38 13.17
N GLN A 105 13.98 1.48 14.22
CA GLN A 105 14.00 0.55 15.35
C GLN A 105 13.64 -0.87 14.92
N ALA A 106 12.69 -1.03 13.98
CA ALA A 106 12.38 -2.33 13.39
C ALA A 106 13.59 -2.91 12.63
N ILE A 107 14.35 -2.08 11.90
CA ILE A 107 15.59 -2.51 11.24
C ILE A 107 16.64 -2.93 12.29
N CYS A 108 16.83 -2.14 13.35
CA CYS A 108 17.75 -2.48 14.44
C CYS A 108 17.37 -3.82 15.08
N TRP A 109 16.09 -4.01 15.39
CA TRP A 109 15.57 -5.24 15.95
C TRP A 109 15.79 -6.46 15.03
N LEU A 110 15.61 -6.31 13.72
CA LEU A 110 15.89 -7.39 12.77
C LEU A 110 17.37 -7.79 12.76
N VAL A 111 18.28 -6.83 12.99
CA VAL A 111 19.72 -7.12 13.11
C VAL A 111 20.04 -7.76 14.46
N ASP A 112 19.48 -7.23 15.54
CA ASP A 112 19.71 -7.75 16.91
C ASP A 112 19.18 -9.18 17.09
N GLN A 113 18.11 -9.54 16.39
CA GLN A 113 17.57 -10.90 16.36
C GLN A 113 18.20 -11.78 15.27
N GLU A 114 19.25 -11.31 14.60
CA GLU A 114 20.01 -12.03 13.57
C GLU A 114 19.19 -12.47 12.33
N TYR A 115 18.00 -11.89 12.12
CA TYR A 115 17.20 -12.15 10.91
C TYR A 115 17.84 -11.57 9.65
N ILE A 116 18.53 -10.43 9.81
CA ILE A 116 19.36 -9.81 8.78
C ILE A 116 20.73 -9.42 9.36
N THR A 117 21.75 -9.44 8.52
CA THR A 117 23.11 -8.99 8.88
C THR A 117 23.27 -7.47 8.75
N PRO A 118 24.25 -6.84 9.42
CA PRO A 118 24.51 -5.41 9.27
C PRO A 118 24.72 -4.94 7.81
N PRO A 119 25.44 -5.69 6.93
CA PRO A 119 25.50 -5.35 5.50
C PRO A 119 24.14 -5.42 4.79
N GLN A 120 23.28 -6.37 5.15
CA GLN A 120 21.93 -6.45 4.58
C GLN A 120 21.04 -5.29 5.06
N ALA A 121 21.19 -4.86 6.32
CA ALA A 121 20.54 -3.66 6.83
C ALA A 121 21.02 -2.40 6.09
N ALA A 122 22.32 -2.30 5.79
CA ALA A 122 22.86 -1.21 4.96
C ALA A 122 22.24 -1.17 3.56
N MET A 123 22.08 -2.32 2.90
CA MET A 123 21.40 -2.43 1.61
C MET A 123 19.91 -2.03 1.69
N LEU A 124 19.22 -2.45 2.75
CA LEU A 124 17.84 -2.07 3.00
C LEU A 124 17.69 -0.56 3.17
N ILE A 125 18.56 0.05 3.97
CA ILE A 125 18.57 1.50 4.22
C ILE A 125 18.86 2.26 2.93
N ASP A 126 19.78 1.79 2.10
CA ASP A 126 20.08 2.40 0.80
C ASP A 126 18.85 2.42 -0.14
N GLU A 127 18.12 1.32 -0.23
CA GLU A 127 16.90 1.25 -1.05
C GLU A 127 15.77 2.11 -0.49
N LEU A 128 15.59 2.15 0.84
CA LEU A 128 14.64 3.05 1.51
C LEU A 128 15.00 4.52 1.26
N ALA A 129 16.29 4.87 1.36
CA ALA A 129 16.78 6.21 1.14
C ALA A 129 16.53 6.71 -0.28
N LYS A 130 16.76 5.86 -1.30
CA LYS A 130 16.45 6.20 -2.70
C LYS A 130 14.97 6.53 -2.90
N GLU A 131 14.07 5.74 -2.30
CA GLU A 131 12.62 5.98 -2.41
C GLU A 131 12.21 7.28 -1.70
N VAL A 132 12.71 7.51 -0.49
CA VAL A 132 12.43 8.71 0.30
C VAL A 132 12.95 9.96 -0.42
N LEU A 133 14.18 9.91 -0.92
CA LEU A 133 14.80 11.04 -1.63
C LEU A 133 14.15 11.28 -3.00
N GLU A 134 13.72 10.24 -3.72
CA GLU A 134 12.94 10.41 -4.95
C GLU A 134 11.64 11.19 -4.69
N SER A 135 10.92 10.83 -3.62
CA SER A 135 9.71 11.56 -3.19
C SER A 135 10.04 13.00 -2.78
N PHE A 136 11.06 13.19 -1.94
CA PHE A 136 11.48 14.50 -1.46
C PHE A 136 11.94 15.45 -2.60
N LEU A 137 12.70 14.94 -3.58
CA LEU A 137 13.18 15.75 -4.71
C LEU A 137 12.06 16.22 -5.64
N SER A 138 10.88 15.60 -5.57
CA SER A 138 9.71 16.02 -6.34
C SER A 138 8.94 17.19 -5.71
N LEU A 139 9.27 17.58 -4.47
CA LEU A 139 8.60 18.65 -3.75
C LEU A 139 8.91 20.02 -4.33
N LYS A 140 7.84 20.80 -4.54
CA LYS A 140 7.92 22.20 -4.99
C LYS A 140 7.76 23.19 -3.85
N GLU A 141 7.03 22.80 -2.82
CA GLU A 141 6.67 23.64 -1.68
C GLU A 141 6.67 22.81 -0.40
N GLY A 142 7.01 23.45 0.72
CA GLY A 142 7.05 22.79 2.03
C GLY A 142 7.74 23.66 3.07
N ASN A 143 7.54 23.31 4.35
CA ASN A 143 8.31 23.89 5.45
C ASN A 143 9.40 22.90 5.85
N TYR A 144 10.55 23.38 6.30
CA TYR A 144 11.61 22.52 6.80
C TYR A 144 12.23 23.07 8.07
N GLU A 145 12.74 22.15 8.89
CA GLU A 145 13.42 22.42 10.13
C GLU A 145 14.63 21.49 10.23
N PHE A 146 15.76 22.00 10.72
CA PHE A 146 16.95 21.21 10.95
C PHE A 146 17.17 21.07 12.44
N ASN A 147 17.24 19.83 12.93
CA ASN A 147 17.45 19.52 14.34
C ASN A 147 18.81 18.84 14.53
N PRO A 148 19.81 19.52 15.12
CA PRO A 148 21.13 18.94 15.37
C PRO A 148 21.11 17.87 16.47
N ASP A 149 20.22 18.02 17.46
CA ASP A 149 20.07 17.10 18.58
C ASP A 149 18.99 16.07 18.26
N ASN A 150 19.42 14.83 18.03
CA ASN A 150 18.53 13.77 17.58
C ASN A 150 18.82 12.45 18.29
N SER A 151 17.81 11.88 18.93
CA SER A 151 17.91 10.61 19.68
C SER A 151 18.28 9.41 18.81
N LEU A 152 18.15 9.51 17.47
CA LEU A 152 18.68 8.48 16.55
C LEU A 152 20.22 8.34 16.63
N ASN A 153 20.94 9.31 17.20
CA ASN A 153 22.38 9.23 17.40
C ASN A 153 22.79 8.13 18.39
N GLU A 154 21.86 7.70 19.26
CA GLU A 154 22.09 6.62 20.22
C GLU A 154 21.87 5.23 19.61
N LEU A 155 21.28 5.14 18.41
CA LEU A 155 21.01 3.89 17.72
C LEU A 155 22.18 3.49 16.80
N PRO A 156 22.41 2.17 16.58
CA PRO A 156 23.50 1.69 15.74
C PRO A 156 23.39 2.22 14.31
N LYS A 157 24.53 2.62 13.72
CA LYS A 157 24.61 3.08 12.32
C LYS A 157 25.10 1.95 11.43
N PHE A 158 24.24 1.51 10.50
CA PHE A 158 24.57 0.41 9.59
C PHE A 158 25.28 0.87 8.31
N CYS A 159 25.13 2.14 7.92
CA CYS A 159 25.74 2.69 6.72
C CYS A 159 25.96 4.20 6.79
N HIS A 160 26.86 4.69 5.92
CA HIS A 160 27.09 6.10 5.65
C HIS A 160 27.09 6.30 4.15
N LEU A 161 25.94 6.68 3.59
CA LEU A 161 25.72 6.75 2.16
C LEU A 161 26.11 8.12 1.60
N ASP A 162 26.72 8.14 0.42
CA ASP A 162 27.01 9.37 -0.29
C ASP A 162 25.72 9.93 -0.89
N LEU A 163 25.26 11.04 -0.32
CA LEU A 163 24.05 11.72 -0.73
C LEU A 163 24.09 12.14 -2.21
N ARG A 164 25.27 12.47 -2.75
CA ARG A 164 25.42 12.88 -4.16
C ARG A 164 25.06 11.74 -5.10
N LEU A 165 25.56 10.54 -4.82
CA LEU A 165 25.29 9.35 -5.63
C LEU A 165 23.80 8.99 -5.62
N ILE A 166 23.14 9.10 -4.46
CA ILE A 166 21.71 8.82 -4.35
C ILE A 166 20.91 9.89 -5.10
N VAL A 167 21.24 11.16 -4.94
CA VAL A 167 20.56 12.27 -5.65
C VAL A 167 20.70 12.11 -7.16
N GLU A 168 21.90 11.81 -7.67
CA GLU A 168 22.13 11.55 -9.10
C GLU A 168 21.28 10.37 -9.62
N TYR A 169 21.22 9.28 -8.85
CA TYR A 169 20.35 8.14 -9.16
C TYR A 169 18.87 8.55 -9.26
N CYS A 170 18.36 9.27 -8.26
CA CYS A 170 16.97 9.71 -8.21
C CYS A 170 16.65 10.67 -9.37
N GLN A 171 17.52 11.63 -9.66
CA GLN A 171 17.35 12.57 -10.78
C GLN A 171 17.30 11.84 -12.13
N LYS A 172 18.19 10.88 -12.37
CA LYS A 172 18.20 10.06 -13.60
C LYS A 172 16.88 9.30 -13.74
N ARG A 173 16.38 8.72 -12.66
CA ARG A 173 15.13 7.95 -12.65
C ARG A 173 13.90 8.83 -12.87
N LEU A 174 13.85 10.03 -12.26
CA LEU A 174 12.79 11.02 -12.48
C LEU A 174 12.77 11.50 -13.94
N ARG A 175 13.92 11.80 -14.54
CA ARG A 175 14.03 12.20 -15.95
C ARG A 175 13.55 11.10 -16.90
N ASN A 176 13.93 9.85 -16.64
CA ASN A 176 13.48 8.71 -17.44
C ASN A 176 11.95 8.53 -17.40
N ARG A 177 11.31 8.78 -16.25
CA ARG A 177 9.84 8.75 -16.15
C ARG A 177 9.17 9.86 -16.95
N GLN A 178 9.72 11.07 -16.94
CA GLN A 178 9.20 12.19 -17.74
C GLN A 178 9.31 11.92 -19.25
N ASN A 179 10.41 11.31 -19.69
CA ASN A 179 10.61 10.97 -21.11
C ASN A 179 9.63 9.89 -21.61
N ILE A 180 9.23 8.94 -20.77
CA ILE A 180 8.26 7.89 -21.12
C ILE A 180 6.84 8.48 -21.27
N GLN A 181 6.48 9.50 -20.47
CA GLN A 181 5.19 10.19 -20.58
C GLN A 181 5.07 11.09 -21.83
N SER A 182 6.18 11.59 -22.37
CA SER A 182 6.19 12.40 -23.60
C SER A 182 6.15 11.61 -24.91
N SER A 183 6.22 10.28 -24.87
CA SER A 183 6.29 9.43 -26.08
C SER A 183 5.01 8.64 -26.40
N ILE A 184 3.85 9.04 -25.88
CA ILE A 184 2.55 8.49 -26.31
C ILE A 184 2.03 9.36 -27.48
N PRO A 185 1.97 8.87 -28.73
CA PRO A 185 1.31 9.61 -29.80
C PRO A 185 -0.20 9.63 -29.53
N SER A 186 -0.76 10.82 -29.47
CA SER A 186 -2.20 11.06 -29.55
C SER A 186 -2.72 10.55 -30.90
N VAL A 187 -3.36 9.38 -30.91
CA VAL A 187 -4.09 8.88 -32.07
C VAL A 187 -5.47 9.56 -32.08
N GLY A 188 -5.55 10.65 -32.83
CA GLY A 188 -6.80 11.22 -33.33
C GLY A 188 -7.36 10.35 -34.46
N GLY A 189 -8.69 10.42 -34.63
CA GLY A 189 -9.49 9.46 -35.38
C GLY A 189 -9.13 9.27 -36.86
N SER A 190 -9.43 8.07 -37.38
CA SER A 190 -10.30 7.87 -38.54
C SER A 190 -10.46 6.39 -38.89
N GLN A 191 -11.72 6.05 -39.20
CA GLN A 191 -12.17 5.10 -40.22
C GLN A 191 -11.90 3.60 -40.07
N VAL A 192 -13.00 2.91 -39.78
CA VAL A 192 -13.30 1.50 -40.06
C VAL A 192 -13.22 1.22 -41.56
N LEU A 193 -12.55 0.14 -41.96
CA LEU A 193 -12.94 -0.76 -43.08
C LEU A 193 -12.27 -2.15 -42.89
N PRO A 194 -12.89 -3.25 -43.37
CA PRO A 194 -12.63 -4.61 -42.87
C PRO A 194 -11.75 -5.48 -43.77
N GLY A 195 -11.16 -6.52 -43.17
CA GLY A 195 -10.78 -7.75 -43.87
C GLY A 195 -9.29 -8.04 -43.92
N THR A 196 -8.86 -9.08 -43.18
CA THR A 196 -8.36 -10.36 -43.72
C THR A 196 -7.54 -11.06 -42.63
N VAL A 197 -8.01 -12.23 -42.19
CA VAL A 197 -7.36 -13.10 -41.20
C VAL A 197 -6.26 -13.93 -41.88
N PRO A 198 -5.00 -13.93 -41.41
CA PRO A 198 -4.03 -14.93 -41.81
C PRO A 198 -4.14 -16.20 -40.96
N LYS A 199 -4.19 -17.35 -41.64
CA LYS A 199 -4.34 -18.72 -41.11
C LYS A 199 -3.14 -19.18 -40.27
N LEU A 200 -3.46 -19.95 -39.22
CA LEU A 200 -2.55 -20.76 -38.40
C LEU A 200 -2.00 -21.99 -39.18
N PRO A 201 -0.74 -22.39 -39.02
CA PRO A 201 -0.26 -23.70 -39.46
C PRO A 201 -0.64 -24.81 -38.46
N LYS A 202 -1.13 -25.93 -38.99
CA LYS A 202 -1.43 -27.17 -38.26
C LYS A 202 -0.18 -28.07 -38.21
N SER A 203 0.10 -28.68 -37.07
CA SER A 203 0.93 -29.90 -36.90
C SER A 203 0.99 -30.24 -35.41
N ASN A 204 0.94 -31.47 -34.91
CA ASN A 204 0.49 -32.79 -35.37
C ASN A 204 0.24 -33.52 -34.03
N PHE A 205 -0.92 -34.16 -33.89
CA PHE A 205 -1.23 -34.97 -32.70
C PHE A 205 -0.55 -36.33 -32.81
N ILE A 206 0.14 -36.76 -31.75
CA ILE A 206 0.50 -38.16 -31.50
C ILE A 206 -0.24 -38.58 -30.22
N PRO A 207 -1.06 -39.65 -30.25
CA PRO A 207 -1.71 -40.19 -29.06
C PRO A 207 -0.87 -41.33 -28.45
N ILE A 208 -0.61 -41.30 -27.14
CA ILE A 208 -0.14 -42.46 -26.37
C ILE A 208 -0.89 -42.53 -25.04
N GLU A 209 -1.29 -43.75 -24.72
CA GLU A 209 -2.27 -44.30 -23.77
C GLU A 209 -2.11 -44.03 -22.26
N PRO A 210 -3.14 -44.37 -21.44
CA PRO A 210 -3.29 -43.84 -20.09
C PRO A 210 -2.49 -44.64 -19.04
N ARG A 211 -1.71 -43.92 -18.24
CA ARG A 211 -1.17 -44.43 -16.97
C ARG A 211 -1.93 -43.81 -15.81
N ASN A 212 -2.75 -44.64 -15.16
CA ASN A 212 -3.34 -44.38 -13.86
C ASN A 212 -2.25 -44.03 -12.83
N ASN A 213 -2.33 -42.84 -12.21
CA ASN A 213 -2.62 -42.71 -10.77
C ASN A 213 -2.35 -41.29 -10.23
N ILE A 214 -3.17 -40.97 -9.23
CA ILE A 214 -3.11 -39.87 -8.25
C ILE A 214 -3.77 -38.55 -8.69
N THR A 215 -5.07 -38.51 -8.38
CA THR A 215 -5.92 -37.34 -8.17
C THR A 215 -5.25 -36.34 -7.22
N ALA A 216 -4.72 -35.25 -7.76
CA ALA A 216 -4.76 -33.95 -7.10
C ALA A 216 -5.73 -33.12 -7.93
N GLN A 217 -6.97 -33.00 -7.45
CA GLN A 217 -7.97 -32.10 -8.03
C GLN A 217 -7.41 -30.68 -7.93
N LEU A 218 -6.87 -30.16 -9.04
CA LEU A 218 -6.70 -28.72 -9.21
C LEU A 218 -8.09 -28.07 -9.09
N PRO A 219 -8.27 -27.03 -8.27
CA PRO A 219 -9.57 -26.39 -8.12
C PRO A 219 -10.02 -25.88 -9.49
N VAL A 220 -11.21 -26.32 -9.90
CA VAL A 220 -11.89 -25.86 -11.11
C VAL A 220 -11.94 -24.34 -11.07
N ARG A 221 -11.20 -23.66 -11.96
CA ARG A 221 -11.26 -22.19 -12.06
C ARG A 221 -12.71 -21.79 -12.36
N LYS A 222 -13.33 -21.10 -11.41
CA LYS A 222 -14.68 -20.53 -11.58
C LYS A 222 -14.63 -19.59 -12.78
N SER A 223 -15.60 -19.71 -13.70
CA SER A 223 -15.57 -18.93 -14.95
C SER A 223 -15.71 -17.42 -14.71
N LEU A 224 -16.39 -17.01 -13.64
CA LEU A 224 -16.46 -15.63 -13.12
C LEU A 224 -16.69 -15.66 -11.60
N TYR A 225 -16.05 -14.74 -10.86
CA TYR A 225 -16.31 -14.53 -9.44
C TYR A 225 -17.44 -13.52 -9.23
N THR A 226 -18.46 -13.88 -8.47
CA THR A 226 -19.58 -12.98 -8.18
C THR A 226 -19.24 -12.11 -6.96
N ILE A 227 -19.25 -10.79 -7.13
CA ILE A 227 -18.95 -9.82 -6.07
C ILE A 227 -20.21 -9.00 -5.76
N ALA A 228 -20.70 -9.07 -4.52
CA ALA A 228 -21.77 -8.19 -4.07
C ALA A 228 -21.19 -6.91 -3.45
N CYS A 229 -21.66 -5.75 -3.88
CA CYS A 229 -21.24 -4.44 -3.40
C CYS A 229 -22.43 -3.73 -2.77
N ILE A 230 -22.37 -3.44 -1.47
CA ILE A 230 -23.44 -2.81 -0.71
C ILE A 230 -22.97 -1.44 -0.23
N ASP A 231 -23.57 -0.38 -0.76
CA ASP A 231 -23.20 1.01 -0.49
C ASP A 231 -24.39 1.91 -0.88
N ASP A 232 -24.77 2.88 -0.06
CA ASP A 232 -25.86 3.81 -0.37
C ASP A 232 -25.44 4.87 -1.42
N SER A 233 -24.13 5.04 -1.64
CA SER A 233 -23.58 5.91 -2.68
C SER A 233 -23.50 5.22 -4.03
N GLN A 234 -24.42 5.58 -4.94
CA GLN A 234 -24.39 5.11 -6.33
C GLN A 234 -23.06 5.40 -7.04
N THR A 235 -22.40 6.50 -6.67
CA THR A 235 -21.07 6.88 -7.21
C THR A 235 -20.00 5.87 -6.83
N VAL A 236 -20.00 5.38 -5.58
CA VAL A 236 -19.06 4.36 -5.12
C VAL A 236 -19.33 3.03 -5.80
N LEU A 237 -20.60 2.62 -5.89
CA LEU A 237 -20.99 1.39 -6.59
C LEU A 237 -20.55 1.38 -8.06
N ASN A 238 -20.78 2.49 -8.77
CA ASN A 238 -20.35 2.63 -10.17
C ASN A 238 -18.82 2.62 -10.30
N SER A 239 -18.11 3.22 -9.35
CA SER A 239 -16.64 3.22 -9.34
C SER A 239 -16.09 1.80 -9.13
N ILE A 240 -16.65 1.04 -8.19
CA ILE A 240 -16.29 -0.36 -7.94
C ILE A 240 -16.57 -1.21 -9.18
N LYS A 241 -17.75 -1.06 -9.79
CA LYS A 241 -18.09 -1.78 -11.03
C LYS A 241 -17.13 -1.44 -12.16
N HIS A 242 -16.73 -0.18 -12.31
CA HIS A 242 -15.78 0.22 -13.34
C HIS A 242 -14.36 -0.32 -13.08
N PHE A 243 -13.96 -0.44 -11.82
CA PHE A 243 -12.65 -0.95 -11.42
C PHE A 243 -12.51 -2.47 -11.56
N LEU A 244 -13.62 -3.21 -11.51
CA LEU A 244 -13.64 -4.67 -11.64
C LEU A 244 -13.97 -5.05 -13.09
N ASP A 245 -13.09 -5.82 -13.72
CA ASP A 245 -13.26 -6.25 -15.12
C ASP A 245 -14.36 -7.32 -15.26
N ASP A 246 -15.30 -7.09 -16.18
CA ASP A 246 -16.42 -7.98 -16.49
C ASP A 246 -15.95 -9.35 -17.06
N SER A 247 -14.69 -9.47 -17.48
CA SER A 247 -14.10 -10.75 -17.92
C SER A 247 -13.79 -11.72 -16.78
N THR A 248 -13.66 -11.22 -15.55
CA THR A 248 -13.24 -12.00 -14.36
C THR A 248 -14.26 -11.93 -13.23
N PHE A 249 -14.99 -10.82 -13.14
CA PHE A 249 -15.92 -10.55 -12.04
C PHE A 249 -17.34 -10.28 -12.55
N SER A 250 -18.33 -10.79 -11.82
CA SER A 250 -19.73 -10.41 -11.98
C SER A 250 -20.14 -9.55 -10.78
N VAL A 251 -20.33 -8.26 -11.00
CA VAL A 251 -20.62 -7.30 -9.92
C VAL A 251 -22.12 -7.11 -9.71
N VAL A 252 -22.60 -7.46 -8.52
CA VAL A 252 -23.96 -7.22 -8.04
C VAL A 252 -23.96 -5.96 -7.16
N MET A 253 -24.48 -4.85 -7.69
CA MET A 253 -24.59 -3.59 -6.97
C MET A 253 -25.90 -3.55 -6.16
N ILE A 254 -25.80 -3.22 -4.87
CA ILE A 254 -26.92 -3.14 -3.95
C ILE A 254 -26.89 -1.77 -3.28
N ASN A 255 -27.74 -0.86 -3.75
CA ASN A 255 -27.81 0.51 -3.24
C ASN A 255 -28.78 0.71 -2.07
N ASP A 256 -29.64 -0.29 -1.83
CA ASP A 256 -30.62 -0.28 -0.75
C ASP A 256 -30.21 -1.31 0.30
N PRO A 257 -29.65 -0.86 1.45
CA PRO A 257 -29.17 -1.75 2.51
C PRO A 257 -30.27 -2.67 3.07
N VAL A 258 -31.53 -2.25 3.03
CA VAL A 258 -32.67 -3.05 3.51
C VAL A 258 -32.92 -4.26 2.61
N LYS A 259 -32.59 -4.16 1.31
CA LYS A 259 -32.69 -5.27 0.36
C LYS A 259 -31.43 -6.14 0.31
N ALA A 260 -30.35 -5.76 0.99
CA ALA A 260 -29.05 -6.40 0.91
C ALA A 260 -29.09 -7.90 1.21
N LEU A 261 -29.71 -8.31 2.32
CA LEU A 261 -29.76 -9.73 2.70
C LEU A 261 -30.47 -10.60 1.65
N MET A 262 -31.62 -10.14 1.14
CA MET A 262 -32.38 -10.85 0.10
C MET A 262 -31.56 -11.00 -1.19
N GLN A 263 -30.90 -9.92 -1.62
CA GLN A 263 -30.11 -9.92 -2.85
C GLN A 263 -28.83 -10.76 -2.72
N ILE A 264 -28.18 -10.77 -1.55
CA ILE A 264 -27.04 -11.65 -1.24
C ILE A 264 -27.46 -13.12 -1.26
N MET A 265 -28.62 -13.46 -0.66
CA MET A 265 -29.16 -14.82 -0.67
C MET A 265 -29.44 -15.33 -2.09
N ARG A 266 -29.96 -14.46 -2.97
CA ARG A 266 -30.26 -14.81 -4.36
C ARG A 266 -29.00 -14.91 -5.23
N SER A 267 -28.05 -13.99 -5.06
CA SER A 267 -26.84 -13.92 -5.89
C SER A 267 -25.73 -14.89 -5.48
N LYS A 268 -25.70 -15.31 -4.21
CA LYS A 268 -24.67 -16.20 -3.63
C LYS A 268 -23.25 -15.76 -4.00
N PRO A 269 -22.83 -14.56 -3.57
CA PRO A 269 -21.56 -13.99 -3.97
C PRO A 269 -20.37 -14.77 -3.39
N ASP A 270 -19.26 -14.76 -4.12
CA ASP A 270 -17.96 -15.26 -3.68
C ASP A 270 -17.28 -14.29 -2.71
N LEU A 271 -17.61 -12.99 -2.80
CA LEU A 271 -17.07 -11.95 -1.93
C LEU A 271 -18.05 -10.79 -1.80
N ILE A 272 -18.06 -10.18 -0.61
CA ILE A 272 -18.94 -9.07 -0.27
C ILE A 272 -18.09 -7.85 0.07
N LEU A 273 -18.32 -6.74 -0.63
CA LEU A 273 -17.84 -5.40 -0.30
C LEU A 273 -18.98 -4.67 0.40
N LEU A 274 -18.81 -4.32 1.67
CA LEU A 274 -19.87 -3.80 2.52
C LEU A 274 -19.50 -2.46 3.11
N ASP A 275 -20.21 -1.41 2.75
CA ASP A 275 -20.04 -0.11 3.37
C ASP A 275 -20.36 -0.14 4.87
N VAL A 276 -19.59 0.61 5.65
CA VAL A 276 -19.79 0.74 7.10
C VAL A 276 -20.88 1.76 7.43
N GLU A 277 -20.96 2.86 6.68
CA GLU A 277 -21.72 4.05 7.05
C GLU A 277 -22.94 4.25 6.15
N MET A 278 -23.98 3.46 6.38
CA MET A 278 -25.23 3.59 5.64
C MET A 278 -26.34 4.19 6.55
N PRO A 279 -27.16 5.16 6.07
CA PRO A 279 -28.15 5.87 6.87
C PRO A 279 -29.22 5.00 7.56
N SER A 280 -29.51 3.83 6.99
CA SER A 280 -30.65 2.99 7.38
C SER A 280 -30.25 1.65 8.01
N LEU A 281 -28.98 1.26 7.93
CA LEU A 281 -28.47 -0.03 8.41
C LEU A 281 -26.98 0.08 8.71
N ASP A 282 -26.55 -0.26 9.93
CA ASP A 282 -25.13 -0.30 10.27
C ASP A 282 -24.46 -1.49 9.54
N GLY A 283 -23.41 -1.21 8.75
CA GLY A 283 -22.66 -2.25 8.04
C GLY A 283 -22.10 -3.33 8.97
N TYR A 284 -21.77 -2.99 10.22
CA TYR A 284 -21.35 -3.97 11.22
C TYR A 284 -22.47 -4.94 11.59
N GLU A 285 -23.71 -4.45 11.71
CA GLU A 285 -24.86 -5.29 12.01
C GLU A 285 -25.15 -6.26 10.86
N LEU A 286 -25.11 -5.78 9.61
CA LEU A 286 -25.28 -6.62 8.43
C LEU A 286 -24.17 -7.68 8.34
N CYS A 287 -22.91 -7.31 8.62
CA CYS A 287 -21.80 -8.27 8.66
C CYS A 287 -22.04 -9.36 9.73
N SER A 288 -22.50 -8.98 10.92
CA SER A 288 -22.83 -9.91 12.01
C SER A 288 -23.94 -10.88 11.60
N LEU A 289 -25.00 -10.38 10.94
CA LEU A 289 -26.11 -11.22 10.43
C LEU A 289 -25.61 -12.23 9.39
N LEU A 290 -24.81 -11.79 8.43
CA LEU A 290 -24.23 -12.66 7.40
C LEU A 290 -23.33 -13.75 8.00
N ARG A 291 -22.55 -13.42 9.04
CA ARG A 291 -21.68 -14.38 9.74
C ARG A 291 -22.45 -15.44 10.54
N ARG A 292 -23.66 -15.13 11.00
CA ARG A 292 -24.56 -16.09 11.67
C ARG A 292 -25.27 -17.01 10.68
N HIS A 293 -25.42 -16.58 9.42
CA HIS A 293 -26.04 -17.41 8.40
C HIS A 293 -25.07 -18.46 7.85
N SER A 294 -25.45 -19.74 7.90
CA SER A 294 -24.57 -20.87 7.53
C SER A 294 -23.98 -20.75 6.13
N ALA A 295 -24.78 -20.28 5.16
CA ALA A 295 -24.35 -20.10 3.76
C ALA A 295 -23.26 -19.03 3.57
N PHE A 296 -23.12 -18.07 4.48
CA PHE A 296 -22.21 -16.91 4.32
C PHE A 296 -21.18 -16.77 5.44
N LYS A 297 -21.16 -17.72 6.39
CA LYS A 297 -20.23 -17.76 7.51
C LYS A 297 -18.76 -17.65 7.07
N HIS A 298 -18.43 -18.23 5.91
CA HIS A 298 -17.07 -18.26 5.36
C HIS A 298 -16.88 -17.36 4.14
N THR A 299 -17.94 -16.72 3.63
CA THR A 299 -17.82 -15.78 2.50
C THR A 299 -16.98 -14.59 2.93
N PRO A 300 -15.91 -14.24 2.20
CA PRO A 300 -15.14 -13.02 2.47
C PRO A 300 -16.03 -11.78 2.52
N ILE A 301 -15.96 -11.03 3.63
CA ILE A 301 -16.64 -9.72 3.78
C ILE A 301 -15.56 -8.69 4.03
N ILE A 302 -15.41 -7.76 3.10
CA ILE A 302 -14.51 -6.61 3.22
C ILE A 302 -15.35 -5.40 3.56
N MET A 303 -15.07 -4.79 4.70
CA MET A 303 -15.74 -3.56 5.09
C MET A 303 -15.12 -2.40 4.31
N VAL A 304 -15.94 -1.60 3.65
CA VAL A 304 -15.54 -0.39 2.94
C VAL A 304 -15.91 0.80 3.82
N THR A 305 -15.00 1.72 4.12
CA THR A 305 -15.27 2.80 5.08
C THR A 305 -14.69 4.13 4.67
N GLY A 306 -15.44 5.23 4.84
CA GLY A 306 -14.95 6.60 4.64
C GLY A 306 -14.10 7.15 5.79
N ARG A 307 -14.08 6.47 6.94
CA ARG A 307 -13.32 6.92 8.11
C ARG A 307 -11.98 6.21 8.18
N THR A 308 -10.92 6.97 7.94
CA THR A 308 -9.53 6.52 8.08
C THR A 308 -9.12 6.22 9.53
N GLY A 309 -9.89 6.67 10.54
CA GLY A 309 -9.57 6.50 11.97
C GLY A 309 -10.67 5.95 12.90
N PHE A 310 -11.91 5.74 12.42
CA PHE A 310 -13.08 5.43 13.27
C PHE A 310 -13.75 4.09 12.94
N ILE A 311 -12.99 3.09 12.51
CA ILE A 311 -13.47 1.70 12.61
C ILE A 311 -13.66 1.44 14.11
N ASP A 312 -14.91 1.33 14.57
CA ASP A 312 -15.25 1.03 15.95
C ASP A 312 -14.58 -0.30 16.32
N LYS A 313 -13.44 -0.21 17.01
CA LYS A 313 -12.50 -1.32 17.23
C LYS A 313 -13.15 -2.46 18.02
N ALA A 314 -14.19 -2.17 18.80
CA ALA A 314 -15.01 -3.16 19.47
C ALA A 314 -15.92 -3.89 18.47
N LYS A 315 -16.65 -3.15 17.63
CA LYS A 315 -17.52 -3.73 16.57
C LYS A 315 -16.72 -4.53 15.55
N ALA A 316 -15.58 -4.01 15.09
CA ALA A 316 -14.70 -4.66 14.12
C ALA A 316 -14.19 -6.04 14.57
N LYS A 317 -13.87 -6.18 15.86
CA LYS A 317 -13.45 -7.45 16.49
C LYS A 317 -14.60 -8.45 16.60
N ILE A 318 -15.83 -7.97 16.78
CA ILE A 318 -17.03 -8.79 16.97
C ILE A 318 -17.56 -9.34 15.65
N VAL A 319 -17.53 -8.55 14.58
CA VAL A 319 -18.21 -8.91 13.31
C VAL A 319 -17.42 -9.89 12.43
N ARG A 320 -16.18 -10.24 12.78
CA ARG A 320 -15.34 -11.20 12.04
C ARG A 320 -15.28 -10.92 10.52
N SER A 321 -15.12 -9.65 10.13
CA SER A 321 -14.87 -9.31 8.73
C SER A 321 -13.52 -9.85 8.27
N SER A 322 -13.37 -10.06 6.96
CA SER A 322 -12.17 -10.62 6.34
C SER A 322 -11.12 -9.54 6.00
N GLY A 323 -11.55 -8.29 5.85
CA GLY A 323 -10.68 -7.17 5.54
C GLY A 323 -11.38 -5.81 5.66
N TYR A 324 -10.61 -4.75 5.46
CA TYR A 324 -11.07 -3.37 5.43
C TYR A 324 -10.46 -2.65 4.24
N LEU A 325 -11.25 -1.81 3.56
CA LEU A 325 -10.84 -0.94 2.47
C LEU A 325 -11.31 0.49 2.77
N THR A 326 -10.37 1.43 2.88
CA THR A 326 -10.69 2.83 3.17
C THR A 326 -11.03 3.61 1.91
N LYS A 327 -12.09 4.43 1.93
CA LYS A 327 -12.41 5.41 0.89
C LYS A 327 -11.60 6.69 1.14
N PRO A 328 -11.12 7.38 0.09
CA PRO A 328 -11.12 6.94 -1.31
C PRO A 328 -10.11 5.80 -1.54
N PHE A 329 -10.45 4.85 -2.42
CA PHE A 329 -9.57 3.76 -2.83
C PHE A 329 -9.32 3.80 -4.34
N THR A 330 -8.15 3.32 -4.77
CA THR A 330 -7.83 3.16 -6.20
C THR A 330 -8.30 1.80 -6.73
N GLN A 331 -8.37 1.65 -8.06
CA GLN A 331 -8.59 0.36 -8.71
C GLN A 331 -7.60 -0.71 -8.22
N SER A 332 -6.33 -0.31 -8.02
CA SER A 332 -5.28 -1.23 -7.55
C SER A 332 -5.53 -1.71 -6.13
N ASP A 333 -5.99 -0.84 -5.22
CA ASP A 333 -6.31 -1.21 -3.83
C ASP A 333 -7.46 -2.22 -3.79
N LEU A 334 -8.50 -1.96 -4.58
CA LEU A 334 -9.66 -2.82 -4.71
C LEU A 334 -9.29 -4.20 -5.28
N LEU A 335 -8.57 -4.25 -6.41
CA LEU A 335 -8.17 -5.51 -7.04
C LEU A 335 -7.27 -6.34 -6.12
N LYS A 336 -6.29 -5.73 -5.45
CA LYS A 336 -5.44 -6.41 -4.46
C LYS A 336 -6.29 -7.05 -3.36
N MET A 337 -7.27 -6.31 -2.84
CA MET A 337 -8.13 -6.79 -1.77
C MET A 337 -9.04 -7.94 -2.24
N VAL A 338 -9.62 -7.84 -3.43
CA VAL A 338 -10.48 -8.88 -4.01
C VAL A 338 -9.67 -10.15 -4.30
N PHE A 339 -8.58 -10.06 -5.04
CA PHE A 339 -7.76 -11.22 -5.40
C PHE A 339 -7.17 -11.96 -4.19
N LYS A 340 -6.86 -11.24 -3.10
CA LYS A 340 -6.44 -11.87 -1.83
C LYS A 340 -7.46 -12.88 -1.28
N HIS A 341 -8.74 -12.74 -1.61
CA HIS A 341 -9.83 -13.47 -0.95
C HIS A 341 -10.63 -14.39 -1.87
N VAL A 342 -10.60 -14.19 -3.20
CA VAL A 342 -11.28 -15.08 -4.16
C VAL A 342 -10.32 -15.79 -5.13
N GLY A 343 -9.09 -15.27 -5.31
CA GLY A 343 -8.13 -15.75 -6.30
C GLY A 343 -7.22 -16.88 -5.84
#